data_AF-A0A2M7T643-F1
#
_entry.id   AF-A0A2M7T643-F1
#
_cell.length_a   1.000
_cell.length_b   1.000
_cell.length_c   1.000
_cell.angle_alpha   90.00
_cell.angle_beta   90.00
_cell.angle_gamma   90.00
#
_symmetry.space_group_name_H-M   'P 1'
#
loop_
_entity.id
_entity.type
_entity.pdbx_description
1 polymer ?
#
loop_
_entity_poly.entity_id
_entity_poly.type
_entity_poly.pdbx_seq_one_letter_code
_entity_poly.pdbx_strand_id
1 'polypeptide(L)'
;MNGARLLFQIFVRALWVFVSMLTMLTLAFFTTLYFNDPKLAHDFGKSCVSCKKPSITVSTLKNPKGGGLDLRDWRVVISPATTEPKVMPELNPTEQQSAALSRVNHYRSVVGLKAVTLNKTINKASTAHATYNVSHNLSGHIESNSDTGFTGAWPWDRMRHFGYDEFTYATEVCSMRWSSAQYLLRIDPQWAIDGWVDTVYHRLPIINPNVYETGFGAAKAGDRVAYVMDFANPGFPISKKIIYYPADAQTNVPVKFTGDETPDPLPGAKYPVGYPITITFNGYKDIKIIDVKLTDSNGVDVKFYKIMPFSDKYIRDSIAIIPKRPLEYGMDYRVSINANADDDSIYLDWRFKTKTSD
;
A
#
# COMPACT_ATOMS: atom_id res chain seq x y z
N MET A 1 30.49 -60.49 -28.29
CA MET A 1 30.76 -59.11 -27.82
C MET A 1 30.52 -57.99 -28.86
N ASN A 2 30.16 -58.28 -30.13
CA ASN A 2 30.04 -57.21 -31.15
C ASN A 2 28.61 -56.63 -31.36
N GLY A 3 27.55 -57.37 -31.01
CA GLY A 3 26.16 -56.89 -31.22
C GLY A 3 25.71 -55.79 -30.25
N ALA A 4 26.05 -55.91 -28.96
CA ALA A 4 25.67 -54.92 -27.94
C ALA A 4 26.38 -53.56 -28.13
N ARG A 5 27.62 -53.59 -28.64
CA ARG A 5 28.42 -52.38 -28.92
C ARG A 5 27.86 -51.61 -30.12
N LEU A 6 27.36 -52.31 -31.13
CA LEU A 6 26.70 -51.71 -32.30
C LEU A 6 25.35 -51.09 -31.94
N LEU A 7 24.52 -51.78 -31.15
CA LEU A 7 23.23 -51.26 -30.68
C LEU A 7 23.39 -50.02 -29.79
N PHE A 8 24.39 -50.00 -28.91
CA PHE A 8 24.70 -48.82 -28.09
C PHE A 8 25.14 -47.63 -28.95
N GLN A 9 25.95 -47.85 -29.99
CA GLN A 9 26.36 -46.78 -30.90
C GLN A 9 25.19 -46.23 -31.73
N ILE A 10 24.26 -47.09 -32.17
CA ILE A 10 23.04 -46.67 -32.86
C ILE A 10 22.15 -45.84 -31.92
N PHE A 11 21.97 -46.28 -30.68
CA PHE A 11 21.18 -45.55 -29.68
C PHE A 11 21.78 -44.18 -29.35
N VAL A 12 23.10 -44.10 -29.14
CA VAL A 12 23.78 -42.81 -28.88
C VAL A 12 23.67 -41.87 -30.08
N ARG A 13 23.79 -42.39 -31.32
CA ARG A 13 23.60 -41.57 -32.54
C ARG A 13 22.16 -41.09 -32.69
N ALA A 14 21.17 -41.95 -32.44
CA ALA A 14 19.76 -41.56 -32.48
C ALA A 14 19.43 -40.52 -31.40
N LEU A 15 19.97 -40.67 -30.20
CA LEU A 15 19.84 -39.69 -29.12
C LEU A 15 20.50 -38.36 -29.49
N TRP A 16 21.69 -38.39 -30.12
CA TRP A 16 22.36 -37.17 -30.59
C TRP A 16 21.58 -36.46 -31.69
N VAL A 17 20.99 -37.20 -32.63
CA VAL A 17 20.12 -36.65 -33.68
C VAL A 17 18.86 -36.06 -33.06
N PHE A 18 18.26 -36.72 -32.06
CA PHE A 18 17.07 -36.22 -31.38
C PHE A 18 17.35 -34.94 -30.56
N VAL A 19 18.47 -34.91 -29.82
CA VAL A 19 18.93 -33.71 -29.10
C VAL A 19 19.24 -32.59 -30.09
N SER A 20 19.86 -32.90 -31.23
CA SER A 20 20.17 -31.91 -32.28
C SER A 20 18.92 -31.39 -33.00
N MET A 21 17.90 -32.23 -33.20
CA MET A 21 16.60 -31.80 -33.72
C MET A 21 15.87 -30.93 -32.71
N LEU A 22 15.94 -31.25 -31.41
CA LEU A 22 15.32 -30.45 -30.36
C LEU A 22 16.00 -29.09 -30.22
N THR A 23 17.33 -29.01 -30.36
CA THR A 23 18.06 -27.73 -30.37
C THR A 23 17.81 -26.92 -31.64
N MET A 24 17.65 -27.57 -32.79
CA MET A 24 17.23 -26.90 -34.04
C MET A 24 15.78 -26.38 -33.94
N LEU A 25 14.87 -27.13 -33.31
CA LEU A 25 13.48 -26.70 -33.08
C LEU A 25 13.38 -25.54 -32.10
N THR A 26 14.19 -25.55 -31.03
CA THR A 26 14.25 -24.38 -30.13
C THR A 26 14.88 -23.19 -30.82
N LEU A 27 15.94 -23.37 -31.61
CA LEU A 27 16.56 -22.28 -32.37
C LEU A 27 15.61 -21.70 -33.43
N ALA A 28 14.86 -22.55 -34.14
CA ALA A 28 13.83 -22.15 -35.11
C ALA A 28 12.65 -21.44 -34.43
N PHE A 29 12.21 -21.92 -33.27
CA PHE A 29 11.17 -21.28 -32.47
C PHE A 29 11.63 -19.90 -31.98
N PHE A 30 12.86 -19.78 -31.47
CA PHE A 30 13.44 -18.52 -31.02
C PHE A 30 13.64 -17.53 -32.17
N THR A 31 14.14 -17.98 -33.33
CA THR A 31 14.27 -17.10 -34.51
C THR A 31 12.90 -16.66 -35.02
N THR A 32 11.91 -17.55 -35.09
CA THR A 32 10.56 -17.19 -35.53
C THR A 32 9.89 -16.19 -34.58
N LEU A 33 10.06 -16.34 -33.26
CA LEU A 33 9.59 -15.37 -32.26
C LEU A 33 10.34 -14.04 -32.33
N TYR A 34 11.66 -14.07 -32.49
CA TYR A 34 12.50 -12.87 -32.53
C TYR A 34 12.22 -12.01 -33.77
N PHE A 35 11.92 -12.64 -34.91
CA PHE A 35 11.61 -11.92 -36.15
C PHE A 35 10.12 -11.53 -36.30
N ASN A 36 9.17 -12.26 -35.68
CA ASN A 36 7.75 -11.92 -35.77
C ASN A 36 7.24 -11.01 -34.65
N ASP A 37 7.91 -10.94 -33.49
CA ASP A 37 7.54 -10.03 -32.39
C ASP A 37 8.78 -9.42 -31.71
N PRO A 38 9.31 -8.30 -32.26
CA PRO A 38 10.50 -7.62 -31.72
C PRO A 38 10.31 -7.10 -30.29
N LYS A 39 9.06 -6.88 -29.87
CA LYS A 39 8.72 -6.40 -28.54
C LYS A 39 8.90 -7.51 -27.51
N LEU A 40 8.42 -8.71 -27.83
CA LEU A 40 8.62 -9.89 -27.01
C LEU A 40 10.10 -10.27 -26.86
N ALA A 41 10.89 -10.10 -27.92
CA ALA A 41 12.33 -10.31 -27.92
C ALA A 41 13.10 -9.30 -27.03
N HIS A 42 12.72 -8.02 -27.12
CA HIS A 42 13.25 -6.95 -26.27
C HIS A 42 12.93 -7.20 -24.78
N ASP A 43 11.71 -7.65 -24.47
CA ASP A 43 11.27 -7.93 -23.11
C ASP A 43 11.96 -9.17 -22.53
N PHE A 44 12.29 -10.17 -23.36
CA PHE A 44 13.09 -11.33 -22.98
C PHE A 44 14.53 -10.95 -22.60
N GLY A 45 15.15 -10.03 -23.35
CA GLY A 45 16.54 -9.59 -23.12
C GLY A 45 16.75 -8.82 -21.81
N LYS A 46 15.69 -8.22 -21.25
CA LYS A 46 15.74 -7.48 -19.96
C LYS A 46 15.51 -8.36 -18.73
N SER A 47 15.28 -9.67 -18.91
CA SER A 47 14.99 -10.59 -17.81
C SER A 47 16.24 -10.80 -16.92
N CYS A 48 16.21 -10.20 -15.74
CA CYS A 48 17.27 -10.23 -14.73
C CYS A 48 17.55 -11.67 -14.24
N VAL A 49 18.78 -11.92 -13.75
CA VAL A 49 19.27 -13.20 -13.20
C VAL A 49 18.42 -13.74 -12.03
N SER A 50 17.52 -12.93 -11.47
CA SER A 50 16.58 -13.28 -10.39
C SER A 50 15.11 -13.46 -10.83
N CYS A 51 14.77 -13.31 -12.11
CA CYS A 51 13.38 -13.49 -12.56
C CYS A 51 13.03 -14.99 -12.67
N LYS A 52 11.82 -15.38 -12.24
CA LYS A 52 11.22 -16.63 -12.71
C LYS A 52 11.11 -16.53 -14.23
N LYS A 53 11.91 -17.33 -14.94
CA LYS A 53 11.87 -17.41 -16.40
C LYS A 53 10.46 -17.79 -16.85
N PRO A 54 10.00 -17.32 -18.03
CA PRO A 54 8.76 -17.81 -18.62
C PRO A 54 8.81 -19.34 -18.65
N SER A 55 7.77 -19.99 -18.13
CA SER A 55 7.71 -21.44 -18.11
C SER A 55 6.68 -21.92 -19.13
N ILE A 56 7.12 -22.83 -20.00
CA ILE A 56 6.23 -23.58 -20.88
C ILE A 56 5.93 -24.89 -20.15
N THR A 57 4.67 -25.11 -19.78
CA THR A 57 4.24 -26.36 -19.14
C THR A 57 3.24 -27.05 -20.05
N VAL A 58 3.47 -28.32 -20.32
CA VAL A 58 2.55 -29.17 -21.07
C VAL A 58 1.68 -29.89 -20.04
N SER A 59 0.37 -29.64 -20.08
CA SER A 59 -0.59 -30.21 -19.11
C SER A 59 -1.65 -31.03 -19.83
N THR A 60 -2.08 -32.14 -19.22
CA THR A 60 -3.20 -32.96 -19.70
C THR A 60 -4.51 -32.40 -19.19
N LEU A 61 -5.54 -32.36 -20.03
CA LEU A 61 -6.91 -32.02 -19.62
C LEU A 61 -7.64 -33.19 -18.96
N LYS A 62 -7.10 -34.41 -19.10
CA LYS A 62 -7.62 -35.64 -18.49
C LYS A 62 -6.72 -36.17 -17.39
N ASN A 63 -7.36 -36.77 -16.38
CA ASN A 63 -6.69 -37.53 -15.33
C ASN A 63 -6.28 -38.91 -15.92
N PRO A 64 -5.01 -39.38 -15.82
CA PRO A 64 -4.50 -40.48 -16.65
C PRO A 64 -5.06 -41.89 -16.34
N LYS A 65 -6.04 -41.99 -15.43
CA LYS A 65 -6.57 -43.28 -14.99
C LYS A 65 -7.60 -43.81 -16.02
N GLY A 66 -7.10 -44.51 -17.04
CA GLY A 66 -7.89 -45.55 -17.72
C GLY A 66 -8.26 -45.33 -19.19
N GLY A 67 -7.51 -44.55 -19.96
CA GLY A 67 -7.69 -44.46 -21.41
C GLY A 67 -6.52 -43.72 -22.07
N GLY A 68 -6.09 -44.18 -23.25
CA GLY A 68 -4.99 -43.56 -24.00
C GLY A 68 -5.24 -42.07 -24.25
N LEU A 69 -4.21 -41.25 -24.09
CA LEU A 69 -4.25 -39.81 -24.36
C LEU A 69 -4.05 -39.56 -25.87
N ASP A 70 -4.86 -38.70 -26.46
CA ASP A 70 -4.65 -38.18 -27.83
C ASP A 70 -3.92 -36.82 -27.78
N LEU A 71 -3.30 -36.39 -28.88
CA LEU A 71 -2.62 -35.09 -29.03
C LEU A 71 -3.53 -33.90 -28.66
N ARG A 72 -4.85 -34.04 -28.83
CA ARG A 72 -5.85 -33.02 -28.46
C ARG A 72 -6.10 -32.91 -26.95
N ASP A 73 -5.69 -33.91 -26.16
CA ASP A 73 -5.84 -33.91 -24.71
C ASP A 73 -4.73 -33.10 -23.98
N TRP A 74 -3.76 -32.58 -24.75
CA TRP A 74 -2.63 -31.81 -24.24
C TRP A 74 -2.78 -30.33 -24.58
N ARG A 75 -2.49 -29.46 -23.62
CA ARG A 75 -2.32 -28.02 -23.87
C ARG A 75 -0.95 -27.54 -23.44
N VAL A 76 -0.40 -26.62 -24.23
CA VAL A 76 0.78 -25.84 -23.90
C VAL A 76 0.32 -24.62 -23.10
N VAL A 77 0.72 -24.55 -21.85
CA VAL A 77 0.51 -23.38 -20.99
C VAL A 77 1.80 -22.57 -21.00
N ILE A 78 1.73 -21.35 -21.54
CA ILE A 78 2.81 -20.38 -21.46
C ILE A 78 2.52 -19.50 -20.26
N SER A 79 3.29 -19.65 -19.20
CA SER A 79 3.26 -18.72 -18.07
C SER A 79 4.20 -17.56 -18.38
N PRO A 80 3.70 -16.32 -18.55
CA PRO A 80 4.57 -15.17 -18.75
C PRO A 80 5.51 -15.00 -17.55
N ALA A 81 6.69 -14.41 -17.77
CA ALA A 81 7.53 -13.96 -16.68
C ALA A 81 6.73 -12.92 -15.88
N THR A 82 6.34 -13.26 -14.66
CA THR A 82 5.92 -12.24 -13.71
C THR A 82 7.19 -11.53 -13.26
N THR A 83 7.38 -10.27 -13.65
CA THR A 83 8.27 -9.39 -12.90
C THR A 83 7.69 -9.32 -11.50
N GLU A 84 8.27 -10.05 -10.53
CA GLU A 84 7.99 -9.71 -9.14
C GLU A 84 8.31 -8.22 -8.98
N PRO A 85 7.40 -7.43 -8.39
CA PRO A 85 7.64 -6.00 -8.20
C PRO A 85 9.04 -5.79 -7.63
N LYS A 86 9.84 -4.92 -8.26
CA LYS A 86 11.22 -4.68 -7.86
C LYS A 86 11.23 -3.90 -6.54
N VAL A 87 11.12 -4.63 -5.42
CA VAL A 87 11.27 -4.06 -4.09
C VAL A 87 12.73 -3.64 -3.92
N MET A 88 12.97 -2.34 -3.69
CA MET A 88 14.30 -1.82 -3.33
C MET A 88 14.35 -1.50 -1.84
N PRO A 89 14.60 -2.51 -0.98
CA PRO A 89 14.58 -2.30 0.46
C PRO A 89 15.66 -1.30 0.89
N GLU A 90 15.35 -0.44 1.84
CA GLU A 90 16.35 0.34 2.57
C GLU A 90 17.11 -0.60 3.52
N LEU A 91 18.40 -0.82 3.24
CA LEU A 91 19.23 -1.74 4.00
C LEU A 91 19.82 -1.10 5.26
N ASN A 92 20.00 0.22 5.26
CA ASN A 92 20.58 0.95 6.39
C ASN A 92 19.75 2.20 6.70
N PRO A 93 18.52 2.04 7.21
CA PRO A 93 17.67 3.18 7.54
C PRO A 93 18.26 4.00 8.68
N THR A 94 18.04 5.30 8.64
CA THR A 94 18.35 6.19 9.78
C THR A 94 17.50 5.82 10.99
N GLU A 95 17.87 6.31 12.19
CA GLU A 95 17.06 6.15 13.40
C GLU A 95 15.64 6.72 13.20
N GLN A 96 15.53 7.88 12.56
CA GLN A 96 14.25 8.53 12.30
C GLN A 96 13.36 7.69 11.37
N GLN A 97 13.93 7.17 10.27
CA GLN A 97 13.21 6.29 9.35
C GLN A 97 12.80 4.97 10.03
N SER A 98 13.66 4.41 10.87
CA SER A 98 13.36 3.19 11.63
C SER A 98 12.24 3.41 12.63
N ALA A 99 12.25 4.54 13.35
CA ALA A 99 11.17 4.93 14.26
C ALA A 99 9.85 5.16 13.53
N ALA A 100 9.88 5.83 12.37
CA ALA A 100 8.72 6.05 11.52
C ALA A 100 8.11 4.73 11.03
N LEU A 101 8.95 3.85 10.46
CA LEU A 101 8.53 2.54 9.96
C LEU A 101 7.91 1.70 11.09
N SER A 102 8.56 1.65 12.24
CA SER A 102 8.07 0.91 13.41
C SER A 102 6.68 1.41 13.81
N ARG A 103 6.48 2.73 13.86
CA ARG A 103 5.21 3.30 14.29
C ARG A 103 4.08 3.11 13.28
N VAL A 104 4.35 3.25 11.99
CA VAL A 104 3.38 2.90 10.94
C VAL A 104 3.01 1.42 11.02
N ASN A 105 3.99 0.53 11.14
CA ASN A 105 3.74 -0.91 11.19
C ASN A 105 3.00 -1.33 12.47
N HIS A 106 3.14 -0.59 13.58
CA HIS A 106 2.30 -0.76 14.75
C HIS A 106 0.83 -0.49 14.43
N TYR A 107 0.49 0.66 13.83
CA TYR A 107 -0.91 0.95 13.48
C TYR A 107 -1.48 0.00 12.43
N ARG A 108 -0.65 -0.42 11.47
CA ARG A 108 -1.04 -1.43 10.48
C ARG A 108 -1.33 -2.78 11.13
N SER A 109 -0.57 -3.20 12.15
CA SER A 109 -0.84 -4.46 12.85
C SER A 109 -2.12 -4.38 13.69
N VAL A 110 -2.43 -3.22 14.30
CA VAL A 110 -3.69 -2.98 15.02
C VAL A 110 -4.92 -3.26 14.16
N VAL A 111 -4.88 -2.89 12.87
CA VAL A 111 -5.97 -3.14 11.91
C VAL A 111 -5.79 -4.43 11.08
N GLY A 112 -4.86 -5.31 11.47
CA GLY A 112 -4.65 -6.60 10.80
C GLY A 112 -4.10 -6.50 9.38
N LEU A 113 -3.29 -5.46 9.09
CA LEU A 113 -2.58 -5.28 7.83
C LEU A 113 -1.15 -5.79 7.91
N LYS A 114 -0.61 -6.15 6.74
CA LYS A 114 0.80 -6.52 6.60
C LYS A 114 1.67 -5.28 6.81
N ALA A 115 2.83 -5.49 7.42
CA ALA A 115 3.86 -4.47 7.51
C ALA A 115 4.28 -3.98 6.12
N VAL A 116 4.52 -2.68 5.99
CA VAL A 116 5.24 -2.11 4.85
C VAL A 116 6.74 -2.18 5.09
N THR A 117 7.51 -2.06 4.01
CA THR A 117 8.97 -1.96 4.05
C THR A 117 9.43 -0.57 3.63
N LEU A 118 10.56 -0.11 4.18
CA LEU A 118 11.18 1.11 3.69
C LEU A 118 11.78 0.87 2.31
N ASN A 119 11.57 1.83 1.41
CA ASN A 119 12.20 1.88 0.10
C ASN A 119 13.19 3.05 0.06
N LYS A 120 14.44 2.76 -0.35
CA LYS A 120 15.53 3.74 -0.38
C LYS A 120 15.23 4.96 -1.26
N THR A 121 14.56 4.75 -2.38
CA THR A 121 14.22 5.83 -3.31
C THR A 121 13.08 6.69 -2.77
N ILE A 122 12.05 6.06 -2.21
CA ILE A 122 10.94 6.77 -1.57
C ILE A 122 11.47 7.60 -0.38
N ASN A 123 12.40 7.06 0.41
CA ASN A 123 13.08 7.81 1.48
C ASN A 123 13.74 9.11 0.98
N LYS A 124 14.41 9.07 -0.18
CA LYS A 124 15.02 10.26 -0.77
C LYS A 124 13.98 11.29 -1.18
N ALA A 125 12.87 10.85 -1.80
CA ALA A 125 11.77 11.71 -2.17
C ALA A 125 11.17 12.41 -0.94
N SER A 126 10.84 11.65 0.12
CA SER A 126 10.29 12.21 1.35
C SER A 126 11.26 13.17 2.05
N THR A 127 12.57 12.85 2.07
CA THR A 127 13.60 13.70 2.69
C THR A 127 13.79 15.00 1.91
N ALA A 128 13.81 14.93 0.58
CA ALA A 128 13.90 16.10 -0.27
C ALA A 128 12.67 17.00 -0.08
N HIS A 129 11.48 16.41 -0.04
CA HIS A 129 10.24 17.18 0.13
C HIS A 129 10.11 17.81 1.52
N ALA A 130 10.53 17.11 2.58
CA ALA A 130 10.59 17.71 3.92
C ALA A 130 11.54 18.94 3.94
N THR A 131 12.68 18.83 3.26
CA THR A 131 13.65 19.92 3.11
C THR A 131 13.07 21.10 2.32
N TYR A 132 12.36 20.80 1.23
CA TYR A 132 11.62 21.78 0.43
C TYR A 132 10.59 22.53 1.29
N ASN A 133 9.76 21.80 2.05
CA ASN A 133 8.73 22.39 2.90
C ASN A 133 9.30 23.34 3.96
N VAL A 134 10.37 22.96 4.67
CA VAL A 134 10.95 23.87 5.68
C VAL A 134 11.66 25.08 5.08
N SER A 135 12.26 24.96 3.89
CA SER A 135 12.96 26.06 3.22
C SER A 135 12.00 27.10 2.64
N HIS A 136 10.80 26.70 2.25
CA HIS A 136 9.78 27.59 1.70
C HIS A 136 8.67 27.96 2.70
N ASN A 137 8.76 27.48 3.95
CA ASN A 137 7.71 27.65 4.97
C ASN A 137 6.33 27.16 4.49
N LEU A 138 6.32 26.00 3.82
CA LEU A 138 5.11 25.37 3.29
C LEU A 138 4.75 24.15 4.12
N SER A 139 3.45 23.97 4.35
CA SER A 139 2.88 22.72 4.84
C SER A 139 1.93 22.20 3.77
N GLY A 140 2.49 21.60 2.72
CA GLY A 140 1.71 21.16 1.57
C GLY A 140 2.38 20.03 0.80
N HIS A 141 1.59 19.43 -0.08
CA HIS A 141 1.97 18.26 -0.89
C HIS A 141 2.64 18.62 -2.23
N ILE A 142 2.58 19.89 -2.62
CA ILE A 142 2.91 20.34 -3.99
C ILE A 142 4.17 21.21 -3.98
N GLU A 143 5.12 20.89 -4.86
CA GLU A 143 6.28 21.74 -5.14
C GLU A 143 6.07 22.59 -6.40
N SER A 144 6.60 23.81 -6.41
CA SER A 144 6.64 24.67 -7.59
C SER A 144 7.93 24.49 -8.37
N ASN A 145 7.84 24.41 -9.70
CA ASN A 145 9.01 24.27 -10.58
C ASN A 145 9.92 25.51 -10.63
N SER A 146 9.45 26.65 -10.14
CA SER A 146 10.22 27.88 -10.00
C SER A 146 11.16 27.88 -8.79
N ASP A 147 10.92 26.97 -7.85
CA ASP A 147 11.51 27.05 -6.52
C ASP A 147 12.81 26.26 -6.44
N THR A 148 13.75 26.75 -5.64
CA THR A 148 15.01 26.05 -5.40
C THR A 148 14.74 24.73 -4.67
N GLY A 149 15.40 23.65 -5.09
CA GLY A 149 15.18 22.33 -4.49
C GLY A 149 13.95 21.58 -5.01
N PHE A 150 13.28 22.09 -6.06
CA PHE A 150 12.25 21.35 -6.79
C PHE A 150 12.77 20.00 -7.30
N THR A 151 12.03 18.94 -6.97
CA THR A 151 12.27 17.58 -7.44
C THR A 151 11.06 17.01 -8.19
N GLY A 152 9.87 17.56 -7.96
CA GLY A 152 8.66 17.16 -8.67
C GLY A 152 7.41 17.76 -8.04
N ALA A 153 6.42 18.11 -8.86
CA ALA A 153 5.23 18.82 -8.38
C ALA A 153 4.42 17.96 -7.40
N TRP A 154 4.16 16.70 -7.72
CA TRP A 154 3.40 15.78 -6.87
C TRP A 154 4.28 14.70 -6.22
N PRO A 155 3.81 14.02 -5.15
CA PRO A 155 4.59 12.97 -4.50
C PRO A 155 5.15 11.91 -5.45
N TRP A 156 4.34 11.48 -6.43
CA TRP A 156 4.78 10.52 -7.44
C TRP A 156 5.80 11.07 -8.44
N ASP A 157 5.77 12.37 -8.73
CA ASP A 157 6.78 12.99 -9.59
C ASP A 157 8.13 13.05 -8.86
N ARG A 158 8.10 13.36 -7.55
CA ARG A 158 9.30 13.31 -6.68
C ARG A 158 9.85 11.90 -6.53
N MET A 159 8.97 10.91 -6.35
CA MET A 159 9.38 9.50 -6.33
C MET A 159 10.08 9.08 -7.64
N ARG A 160 9.51 9.45 -8.80
CA ARG A 160 10.13 9.22 -10.13
C ARG A 160 11.47 9.94 -10.29
N HIS A 161 11.58 11.18 -9.80
CA HIS A 161 12.84 11.94 -9.83
C HIS A 161 14.01 11.17 -9.21
N PHE A 162 13.76 10.43 -8.13
CA PHE A 162 14.79 9.60 -7.48
C PHE A 162 14.87 8.16 -8.03
N GLY A 163 14.10 7.82 -9.06
CA GLY A 163 14.13 6.54 -9.79
C GLY A 163 13.11 5.50 -9.33
N TYR A 164 11.96 5.90 -8.78
CA TYR A 164 10.85 5.01 -8.45
C TYR A 164 9.74 5.14 -9.51
N ASP A 165 9.93 4.41 -10.61
CA ASP A 165 9.14 4.59 -11.84
C ASP A 165 7.96 3.62 -11.97
N GLU A 166 7.97 2.52 -11.23
CA GLU A 166 6.96 1.45 -11.33
C GLU A 166 6.09 1.39 -10.07
N PHE A 167 4.85 1.86 -10.17
CA PHE A 167 3.84 1.73 -9.12
C PHE A 167 2.42 1.73 -9.69
N THR A 168 1.50 1.07 -9.01
CA THR A 168 0.06 1.07 -9.32
C THR A 168 -0.75 2.00 -8.43
N TYR A 169 -0.17 2.39 -7.29
CA TYR A 169 -0.77 3.31 -6.33
C TYR A 169 0.34 4.03 -5.57
N ALA A 170 0.14 5.32 -5.31
CA ALA A 170 1.05 6.16 -4.55
C ALA A 170 0.27 7.23 -3.79
N THR A 171 0.69 7.56 -2.57
CA THR A 171 0.08 8.59 -1.74
C THR A 171 1.09 9.15 -0.75
N GLU A 172 0.77 10.26 -0.11
CA GLU A 172 1.65 10.96 0.83
C GLU A 172 0.86 11.41 2.06
N VAL A 173 1.56 11.42 3.19
CA VAL A 173 1.16 12.15 4.39
C VAL A 173 2.27 13.13 4.72
N CYS A 174 1.94 14.41 4.85
CA CYS A 174 2.91 15.43 5.26
C CYS A 174 2.30 16.39 6.27
N SER A 175 3.13 16.89 7.17
CA SER A 175 2.75 17.97 8.08
C SER A 175 3.95 18.81 8.46
N MET A 176 3.66 19.97 9.04
CA MET A 176 4.65 20.87 9.61
C MET A 176 4.29 21.17 11.06
N ARG A 177 5.30 21.15 11.92
CA ARG A 177 5.20 21.53 13.33
C ARG A 177 5.98 22.81 13.57
N TRP A 178 5.38 23.78 14.26
CA TRP A 178 6.04 25.01 14.72
C TRP A 178 6.18 25.05 16.24
N SER A 179 7.25 25.68 16.73
CA SER A 179 7.44 25.96 18.17
C SER A 179 8.37 27.13 18.40
N SER A 180 7.91 28.12 19.17
CA SER A 180 8.74 29.25 19.64
C SER A 180 9.87 28.80 20.58
N ALA A 181 9.70 27.69 21.29
CA ALA A 181 10.75 27.05 22.08
C ALA A 181 11.56 26.08 21.20
N GLN A 182 12.48 26.64 20.39
CA GLN A 182 13.22 25.88 19.37
C GLN A 182 14.04 24.70 19.93
N TYR A 183 14.51 24.79 21.17
CA TYR A 183 15.24 23.73 21.85
C TYR A 183 14.35 22.53 22.23
N LEU A 184 13.03 22.73 22.35
CA LEU A 184 12.06 21.65 22.53
C LEU A 184 11.63 21.01 21.20
N LEU A 185 11.90 21.69 20.09
CA LEU A 185 11.49 21.26 18.75
C LEU A 185 12.52 20.30 18.15
N ARG A 186 12.46 19.04 18.59
CA ARG A 186 13.21 17.93 18.01
C ARG A 186 12.39 17.24 16.92
N ILE A 187 13.09 16.59 15.98
CA ILE A 187 12.45 15.67 15.03
C ILE A 187 11.98 14.46 15.82
N ASP A 188 10.67 14.19 15.78
CA ASP A 188 10.02 13.08 16.48
C ASP A 188 9.05 12.39 15.53
N PRO A 189 9.50 11.34 14.81
CA PRO A 189 8.66 10.65 13.83
C PRO A 189 7.43 9.99 14.44
N GLN A 190 7.54 9.47 15.67
CA GLN A 190 6.42 8.81 16.34
C GLN A 190 5.32 9.82 16.67
N TRP A 191 5.70 10.99 17.19
CA TRP A 191 4.76 12.09 17.43
C TRP A 191 3.98 12.47 16.15
N ALA A 192 4.67 12.57 15.01
CA ALA A 192 4.03 12.92 13.74
C ALA A 192 3.02 11.85 13.30
N ILE A 193 3.41 10.58 13.34
CA ILE A 193 2.56 9.46 12.92
C ILE A 193 1.36 9.29 13.86
N ASP A 194 1.53 9.49 15.16
CA ASP A 194 0.44 9.46 16.14
C ASP A 194 -0.58 10.55 15.84
N GLY A 195 -0.10 11.78 15.61
CA GLY A 195 -0.95 12.89 15.21
C GLY A 195 -1.71 12.59 13.92
N TRP A 196 -1.04 12.04 12.89
CA TRP A 196 -1.68 11.67 11.63
C TRP A 196 -2.76 10.60 11.79
N VAL A 197 -2.51 9.56 12.59
CA VAL A 197 -3.50 8.52 12.86
C VAL A 197 -4.66 9.04 13.70
N ASP A 198 -4.48 10.07 14.51
CA ASP A 198 -5.58 10.67 15.28
C ASP A 198 -6.54 11.55 14.46
N THR A 199 -6.24 11.74 13.17
CA THR A 199 -7.05 12.55 12.22
C THR A 199 -7.86 11.67 11.26
N VAL A 200 -8.60 12.29 10.33
CA VAL A 200 -9.48 11.61 9.37
C VAL A 200 -8.72 11.21 8.10
N TYR A 201 -8.24 12.20 7.35
CA TYR A 201 -7.64 12.03 6.03
C TYR A 201 -6.22 11.46 6.12
N HIS A 202 -5.37 11.98 7.02
CA HIS A 202 -3.98 11.49 7.12
C HIS A 202 -3.87 10.05 7.64
N ARG A 203 -4.90 9.56 8.35
CA ARG A 203 -4.99 8.16 8.76
C ARG A 203 -5.09 7.22 7.56
N LEU A 204 -5.88 7.59 6.53
CA LEU A 204 -6.25 6.67 5.45
C LEU A 204 -5.05 6.11 4.68
N PRO A 205 -4.03 6.91 4.30
CA PRO A 205 -2.80 6.40 3.69
C PRO A 205 -2.03 5.38 4.55
N ILE A 206 -1.91 5.63 5.86
CA ILE A 206 -1.10 4.82 6.80
C ILE A 206 -1.66 3.40 6.91
N ILE A 207 -2.99 3.31 7.05
CA ILE A 207 -3.71 2.05 7.13
C ILE A 207 -4.26 1.60 5.77
N ASN A 208 -3.79 2.14 4.64
CA ASN A 208 -4.30 1.71 3.34
C ASN A 208 -3.86 0.25 3.06
N PRO A 209 -4.77 -0.69 2.70
CA PRO A 209 -4.39 -2.07 2.41
C PRO A 209 -3.55 -2.23 1.15
N ASN A 210 -3.57 -1.24 0.25
CA ASN A 210 -2.84 -1.29 -1.02
C ASN A 210 -1.40 -0.81 -0.90
N VAL A 211 -0.94 -0.28 0.22
CA VAL A 211 0.46 0.16 0.34
C VAL A 211 1.35 -0.98 0.86
N TYR A 212 2.51 -1.14 0.22
CA TYR A 212 3.49 -2.19 0.50
C TYR A 212 4.87 -1.61 0.84
N GLU A 213 5.18 -0.46 0.27
CA GLU A 213 6.43 0.25 0.47
C GLU A 213 6.16 1.65 1.00
N THR A 214 7.12 2.19 1.74
CA THR A 214 7.05 3.55 2.26
C THR A 214 8.43 4.18 2.30
N GLY A 215 8.49 5.50 2.40
CA GLY A 215 9.69 6.25 2.74
C GLY A 215 9.34 7.36 3.71
N PHE A 216 10.31 7.74 4.53
CA PHE A 216 10.16 8.79 5.53
C PHE A 216 11.28 9.81 5.41
N GLY A 217 10.92 11.08 5.55
CA GLY A 217 11.83 12.21 5.60
C GLY A 217 11.37 13.26 6.61
N ALA A 218 12.33 13.90 7.25
CA ALA A 218 12.08 15.04 8.11
C ALA A 218 13.19 16.08 7.94
N ALA A 219 12.84 17.35 8.10
CA ALA A 219 13.78 18.45 8.05
C ALA A 219 13.41 19.51 9.08
N LYS A 220 14.39 20.22 9.62
CA LYS A 220 14.21 21.32 10.58
C LYS A 220 14.86 22.59 10.03
N ALA A 221 14.15 23.71 10.11
CA ALA A 221 14.71 25.03 9.87
C ALA A 221 14.20 26.00 10.94
N GLY A 222 15.07 26.49 11.82
CA GLY A 222 14.69 27.39 12.91
C GLY A 222 13.60 26.80 13.82
N ASP A 223 12.43 27.42 13.82
CA ASP A 223 11.26 27.12 14.64
C ASP A 223 10.26 26.15 14.00
N ARG A 224 10.60 25.55 12.86
CA ARG A 224 9.75 24.61 12.12
C ARG A 224 10.41 23.28 11.81
N VAL A 225 9.61 22.21 11.87
CA VAL A 225 9.99 20.84 11.47
C VAL A 225 8.94 20.28 10.53
N ALA A 226 9.35 19.88 9.33
CA ALA A 226 8.51 19.16 8.39
C ALA A 226 8.68 17.66 8.57
N TYR A 227 7.58 16.93 8.41
CA TYR A 227 7.52 15.48 8.36
C TYR A 227 6.82 15.07 7.07
N VAL A 228 7.42 14.13 6.34
CA VAL A 228 6.87 13.59 5.10
C VAL A 228 6.99 12.07 5.13
N MET A 229 5.90 11.40 4.80
CA MET A 229 5.87 9.97 4.61
C MET A 229 5.12 9.62 3.33
N ASP A 230 5.85 9.08 2.38
CA ASP A 230 5.31 8.61 1.10
C ASP A 230 5.01 7.11 1.19
N PHE A 231 3.96 6.67 0.52
CA PHE A 231 3.55 5.27 0.46
C PHE A 231 3.29 4.84 -0.98
N ALA A 232 3.64 3.61 -1.31
CA ALA A 232 3.47 3.09 -2.65
C ALA A 232 3.06 1.61 -2.69
N ASN A 233 2.41 1.26 -3.79
CA ASN A 233 2.23 -0.10 -4.25
C ASN A 233 3.09 -0.32 -5.51
N PRO A 234 4.14 -1.15 -5.46
CA PRO A 234 5.04 -1.37 -6.59
C PRO A 234 4.45 -2.24 -7.71
N GLY A 235 3.15 -2.58 -7.66
CA GLY A 235 2.48 -3.38 -8.69
C GLY A 235 1.74 -4.62 -8.18
N PHE A 236 1.60 -4.77 -6.87
CA PHE A 236 0.78 -5.83 -6.28
C PHE A 236 -0.71 -5.58 -6.56
N PRO A 237 -1.50 -6.65 -6.78
CA PRO A 237 -2.91 -6.53 -7.06
C PRO A 237 -3.67 -5.94 -5.86
N ILE A 238 -4.65 -5.09 -6.16
CA ILE A 238 -5.59 -4.57 -5.17
C ILE A 238 -6.51 -5.70 -4.72
N SER A 239 -6.63 -5.89 -3.41
CA SER A 239 -7.53 -6.88 -2.81
C SER A 239 -8.71 -6.20 -2.14
N LYS A 240 -9.91 -6.78 -2.27
CA LYS A 240 -11.08 -6.34 -1.51
C LYS A 240 -10.82 -6.58 -0.02
N LYS A 241 -10.82 -5.51 0.77
CA LYS A 241 -10.62 -5.59 2.22
C LYS A 241 -11.33 -4.45 2.92
N ILE A 242 -12.10 -4.77 3.93
CA ILE A 242 -12.70 -3.77 4.81
C ILE A 242 -11.79 -3.61 6.03
N ILE A 243 -11.43 -2.37 6.32
CA ILE A 243 -10.68 -2.00 7.52
C ILE A 243 -11.43 -0.89 8.25
N TYR A 244 -11.29 -0.85 9.57
CA TYR A 244 -11.87 0.22 10.37
C TYR A 244 -10.95 0.57 11.51
N TYR A 245 -11.02 1.84 11.91
CA TYR A 245 -10.23 2.39 12.99
C TYR A 245 -11.11 3.35 13.81
N PRO A 246 -11.13 3.26 15.15
CA PRO A 246 -10.43 2.27 15.99
C PRO A 246 -10.80 0.82 15.66
N ALA A 247 -9.82 -0.08 15.81
CA ALA A 247 -9.98 -1.51 15.53
C ALA A 247 -10.87 -2.19 16.59
N ASP A 248 -11.34 -3.41 16.29
CA ASP A 248 -12.13 -4.19 17.23
C ASP A 248 -11.31 -4.52 18.49
N ALA A 249 -11.96 -4.39 19.64
CA ALA A 249 -11.39 -4.49 20.97
C ALA A 249 -10.18 -3.56 21.23
N GLN A 250 -9.94 -2.54 20.40
CA GLN A 250 -8.87 -1.58 20.63
C GLN A 250 -9.11 -0.82 21.93
N THR A 251 -8.09 -0.74 22.77
CA THR A 251 -8.10 0.03 24.01
C THR A 251 -7.28 1.31 23.86
N ASN A 252 -7.39 2.19 24.86
CA ASN A 252 -6.61 3.43 24.93
C ASN A 252 -6.86 4.39 23.75
N VAL A 253 -8.07 4.37 23.19
CA VAL A 253 -8.45 5.27 22.09
C VAL A 253 -8.62 6.70 22.63
N PRO A 254 -8.06 7.73 21.98
CA PRO A 254 -8.28 9.11 22.42
C PRO A 254 -9.78 9.47 22.42
N VAL A 255 -10.16 10.40 23.30
CA VAL A 255 -11.57 10.78 23.46
C VAL A 255 -12.02 11.88 22.51
N LYS A 256 -11.07 12.67 21.98
CA LYS A 256 -11.36 13.92 21.28
C LYS A 256 -10.48 14.10 20.07
N PHE A 257 -10.98 14.90 19.13
CA PHE A 257 -10.24 15.46 18.01
C PHE A 257 -10.31 16.97 18.08
N THR A 258 -9.16 17.62 17.94
CA THR A 258 -8.98 19.05 18.20
C THR A 258 -9.05 19.92 16.95
N GLY A 259 -9.26 19.34 15.77
CA GLY A 259 -9.26 20.07 14.50
C GLY A 259 -7.87 20.28 13.93
N ASP A 260 -6.88 19.52 14.40
CA ASP A 260 -5.49 19.51 13.97
C ASP A 260 -5.29 18.71 12.68
N GLU A 261 -6.11 19.01 11.67
CA GLU A 261 -6.02 18.43 10.33
C GLU A 261 -6.20 19.50 9.26
N THR A 262 -5.41 19.42 8.20
CA THR A 262 -5.53 20.28 7.02
C THR A 262 -5.57 19.40 5.78
N PRO A 263 -6.65 19.43 4.98
CA PRO A 263 -7.86 20.25 5.16
C PRO A 263 -8.71 19.82 6.37
N ASP A 264 -9.50 20.76 6.92
CA ASP A 264 -10.42 20.49 8.03
C ASP A 264 -11.56 19.55 7.56
N PRO A 265 -11.73 18.35 8.17
CA PRO A 265 -12.82 17.42 7.81
C PRO A 265 -14.21 17.92 8.24
N LEU A 266 -14.30 18.89 9.15
CA LEU A 266 -15.58 19.49 9.59
C LEU A 266 -15.52 21.02 9.57
N PRO A 267 -15.44 21.66 8.38
CA PRO A 267 -15.39 23.10 8.27
C PRO A 267 -16.57 23.78 8.98
N GLY A 268 -16.26 24.66 9.94
CA GLY A 268 -17.27 25.42 10.69
C GLY A 268 -17.84 24.70 11.92
N ALA A 269 -17.41 23.48 12.23
CA ALA A 269 -17.73 22.85 13.50
C ALA A 269 -16.99 23.52 14.67
N LYS A 270 -17.55 23.37 15.89
CA LYS A 270 -16.89 23.80 17.13
C LYS A 270 -16.07 22.66 17.70
N TYR A 271 -14.76 22.84 17.74
CA TYR A 271 -13.79 21.92 18.36
C TYR A 271 -13.62 22.18 19.87
N PRO A 272 -13.20 21.18 20.67
CA PRO A 272 -12.95 19.79 20.27
C PRO A 272 -14.26 19.01 20.04
N VAL A 273 -14.22 18.11 19.06
CA VAL A 273 -15.25 17.09 18.81
C VAL A 273 -14.76 15.74 19.33
N GLY A 274 -15.56 14.68 19.19
CA GLY A 274 -15.15 13.34 19.55
C GLY A 274 -14.14 12.74 18.57
N TYR A 275 -13.47 11.69 19.00
CA TYR A 275 -12.45 11.02 18.19
C TYR A 275 -13.04 10.44 16.89
N PRO A 276 -12.42 10.70 15.72
CA PRO A 276 -12.93 10.23 14.44
C PRO A 276 -12.79 8.72 14.29
N ILE A 277 -13.86 8.10 13.80
CA ILE A 277 -13.93 6.67 13.46
C ILE A 277 -14.03 6.57 11.94
N THR A 278 -13.20 5.75 11.32
CA THR A 278 -13.13 5.59 9.87
C THR A 278 -13.31 4.14 9.47
N ILE A 279 -14.09 3.87 8.44
CA ILE A 279 -14.27 2.54 7.82
C ILE A 279 -13.88 2.69 6.35
N THR A 280 -12.96 1.87 5.85
CA THR A 280 -12.52 1.87 4.44
C THR A 280 -12.89 0.56 3.79
N PHE A 281 -13.58 0.63 2.65
CA PHE A 281 -13.99 -0.48 1.81
C PHE A 281 -13.00 -0.61 0.64
N ASN A 282 -11.75 -0.97 0.96
CA ASN A 282 -10.68 -1.02 -0.03
C ASN A 282 -11.00 -1.99 -1.17
N GLY A 283 -10.86 -1.53 -2.41
CA GLY A 283 -11.07 -2.34 -3.61
C GLY A 283 -12.55 -2.52 -4.01
N TYR A 284 -13.49 -1.93 -3.27
CA TYR A 284 -14.89 -1.82 -3.66
C TYR A 284 -15.10 -0.56 -4.51
N LYS A 285 -16.02 -0.62 -5.48
CA LYS A 285 -16.24 0.45 -6.46
C LYS A 285 -17.56 1.18 -6.25
N ASP A 286 -18.59 0.46 -5.84
CA ASP A 286 -19.89 1.02 -5.47
C ASP A 286 -20.13 0.80 -3.98
N ILE A 287 -20.25 1.87 -3.20
CA ILE A 287 -20.40 1.78 -1.74
C ILE A 287 -21.61 2.61 -1.33
N LYS A 288 -22.63 1.93 -0.82
CA LYS A 288 -23.85 2.53 -0.30
C LYS A 288 -24.01 2.20 1.18
N ILE A 289 -23.81 3.21 2.02
CA ILE A 289 -24.07 3.08 3.46
C ILE A 289 -25.58 3.16 3.71
N ILE A 290 -26.15 2.10 4.26
CA ILE A 290 -27.58 1.97 4.58
C ILE A 290 -27.84 2.60 5.96
N ASP A 291 -27.06 2.19 6.96
CA ASP A 291 -27.19 2.65 8.34
C ASP A 291 -25.83 2.64 9.04
N VAL A 292 -25.64 3.55 9.98
CA VAL A 292 -24.47 3.60 10.86
C VAL A 292 -24.90 4.08 12.24
N LYS A 293 -24.44 3.38 13.28
CA LYS A 293 -24.74 3.69 14.68
C LYS A 293 -23.47 3.70 15.52
N LEU A 294 -23.49 4.55 16.53
CA LEU A 294 -22.48 4.62 17.58
C LEU A 294 -23.22 4.71 18.91
N THR A 295 -22.99 3.75 19.80
CA THR A 295 -23.61 3.71 21.13
C THR A 295 -22.56 3.58 22.21
N ASP A 296 -22.83 4.14 23.39
CA ASP A 296 -22.02 3.88 24.59
C ASP A 296 -22.35 2.52 25.24
N SER A 297 -21.67 2.21 26.34
CA SER A 297 -21.88 0.96 27.09
C SER A 297 -23.26 0.84 27.74
N ASN A 298 -23.99 1.96 27.90
CA ASN A 298 -25.36 1.99 28.42
C ASN A 298 -26.42 1.82 27.31
N GLY A 299 -25.98 1.69 26.04
CA GLY A 299 -26.88 1.61 24.89
C GLY A 299 -27.44 2.96 24.44
N VAL A 300 -26.85 4.08 24.89
CA VAL A 300 -27.26 5.42 24.48
C VAL A 300 -26.62 5.80 23.15
N ASP A 301 -27.44 6.30 22.21
CA ASP A 301 -26.98 6.79 20.92
C ASP A 301 -26.07 8.03 21.06
N VAL A 302 -24.87 7.94 20.51
CA VAL A 302 -23.93 9.05 20.39
C VAL A 302 -24.20 9.78 19.07
N LYS A 303 -24.46 11.09 19.13
CA LYS A 303 -24.64 11.90 17.92
C LYS A 303 -23.29 12.20 17.27
N PHE A 304 -23.20 12.05 15.95
CA PHE A 304 -21.99 12.31 15.16
C PHE A 304 -22.29 13.07 13.87
N TYR A 305 -21.24 13.65 13.28
CA TYR A 305 -21.17 14.04 11.87
C TYR A 305 -20.73 12.84 11.03
N LYS A 306 -21.06 12.86 9.74
CA LYS A 306 -20.64 11.82 8.80
C LYS A 306 -20.04 12.43 7.53
N ILE A 307 -18.98 11.81 7.04
CA ILE A 307 -18.39 12.08 5.73
C ILE A 307 -18.55 10.78 4.95
N MET A 308 -19.33 10.82 3.87
CA MET A 308 -19.72 9.63 3.13
C MET A 308 -18.65 9.23 2.10
N PRO A 309 -18.60 7.97 1.66
CA PRO A 309 -17.75 7.57 0.53
C PRO A 309 -18.03 8.45 -0.68
N PHE A 310 -16.97 8.84 -1.39
CA PHE A 310 -17.00 9.70 -2.58
C PHE A 310 -17.61 11.10 -2.37
N SER A 311 -17.85 11.52 -1.13
CA SER A 311 -18.47 12.82 -0.83
C SER A 311 -17.51 14.00 -0.91
N ASP A 312 -16.20 13.75 -0.80
CA ASP A 312 -15.15 14.75 -1.01
C ASP A 312 -13.94 14.14 -1.75
N LYS A 313 -12.96 14.98 -2.10
CA LYS A 313 -11.78 14.56 -2.87
C LYS A 313 -10.73 13.77 -2.07
N TYR A 314 -10.83 13.75 -0.76
CA TYR A 314 -9.88 13.12 0.16
C TYR A 314 -10.39 11.77 0.69
N ILE A 315 -11.71 11.55 0.66
CA ILE A 315 -12.36 10.29 1.01
C ILE A 315 -12.98 9.66 -0.23
N ARG A 316 -12.43 8.53 -0.67
CA ARG A 316 -12.93 7.82 -1.86
C ARG A 316 -13.80 6.65 -1.44
N ASP A 317 -13.17 5.62 -0.90
CA ASP A 317 -13.77 4.34 -0.52
C ASP A 317 -14.00 4.22 0.99
N SER A 318 -14.00 5.34 1.72
CA SER A 318 -14.15 5.34 3.18
C SER A 318 -15.36 6.17 3.64
N ILE A 319 -15.87 5.83 4.81
CA ILE A 319 -16.78 6.67 5.60
C ILE A 319 -16.04 7.09 6.87
N ALA A 320 -16.22 8.35 7.27
CA ALA A 320 -15.82 8.84 8.58
C ALA A 320 -17.06 9.21 9.39
N ILE A 321 -17.12 8.78 10.66
CA ILE A 321 -18.08 9.28 11.64
C ILE A 321 -17.32 9.99 12.76
N ILE A 322 -17.77 11.18 13.12
CA ILE A 322 -17.06 12.06 14.06
C ILE A 322 -18.05 12.50 15.14
N PRO A 323 -17.96 11.98 16.38
CA PRO A 323 -18.90 12.32 17.44
C PRO A 323 -18.96 13.82 17.68
N LYS A 324 -20.15 14.38 17.91
CA LYS A 324 -20.35 15.84 18.03
C LYS A 324 -19.74 16.45 19.30
N ARG A 325 -19.36 15.60 20.26
CA ARG A 325 -18.73 15.97 21.53
C ARG A 325 -17.61 14.98 21.83
N PRO A 326 -16.59 15.38 22.61
CA PRO A 326 -15.63 14.44 23.18
C PRO A 326 -16.32 13.23 23.79
N LEU A 327 -15.76 12.06 23.55
CA LEU A 327 -16.17 10.81 24.16
C LEU A 327 -15.82 10.81 25.65
N GLU A 328 -16.47 9.94 26.42
CA GLU A 328 -16.16 9.74 27.83
C GLU A 328 -14.87 8.93 27.98
N TYR A 329 -14.11 9.18 29.05
CA TYR A 329 -12.89 8.44 29.38
C TYR A 329 -13.22 7.04 29.92
N GLY A 330 -12.39 6.05 29.57
CA GLY A 330 -12.52 4.67 30.05
C GLY A 330 -13.76 3.91 29.58
N MET A 331 -14.54 4.51 28.67
CA MET A 331 -15.85 4.03 28.21
C MET A 331 -15.71 3.10 27.00
N ASP A 332 -16.53 2.04 26.97
CA ASP A 332 -16.70 1.20 25.77
C ASP A 332 -17.73 1.84 24.83
N TYR A 333 -17.37 1.92 23.56
CA TYR A 333 -18.26 2.34 22.48
C TYR A 333 -18.41 1.22 21.47
N ARG A 334 -19.64 1.04 20.97
CA ARG A 334 -19.98 0.07 19.94
C ARG A 334 -20.34 0.81 18.66
N VAL A 335 -19.77 0.35 17.54
CA VAL A 335 -20.08 0.85 16.21
C VAL A 335 -20.74 -0.28 15.43
N SER A 336 -21.85 0.03 14.78
CA SER A 336 -22.44 -0.89 13.80
C SER A 336 -22.69 -0.15 12.48
N ILE A 337 -22.47 -0.86 11.38
CA ILE A 337 -22.67 -0.33 10.04
C ILE A 337 -23.29 -1.40 9.15
N ASN A 338 -24.29 -0.99 8.39
CA ASN A 338 -24.91 -1.78 7.35
C ASN A 338 -24.66 -1.05 6.02
N ALA A 339 -24.09 -1.75 5.04
CA ALA A 339 -23.75 -1.19 3.75
C ALA A 339 -23.91 -2.24 2.64
N ASN A 340 -24.19 -1.77 1.43
CA ASN A 340 -23.97 -2.55 0.22
C ASN A 340 -22.66 -2.08 -0.41
N ALA A 341 -21.77 -3.00 -0.72
CA ALA A 341 -20.49 -2.72 -1.35
C ALA A 341 -20.30 -3.64 -2.56
N ASP A 342 -20.35 -3.08 -3.77
CA ASP A 342 -20.59 -3.80 -5.01
C ASP A 342 -21.83 -4.73 -4.86
N ASP A 343 -21.66 -6.04 -5.06
CA ASP A 343 -22.71 -7.05 -4.89
C ASP A 343 -22.81 -7.61 -3.45
N ASP A 344 -21.94 -7.16 -2.54
CA ASP A 344 -21.86 -7.70 -1.18
C ASP A 344 -22.73 -6.89 -0.20
N SER A 345 -23.59 -7.59 0.55
CA SER A 345 -24.24 -7.03 1.75
C SER A 345 -23.30 -7.14 2.94
N ILE A 346 -22.88 -6.00 3.47
CA ILE A 346 -21.91 -5.89 4.56
C ILE A 346 -22.59 -5.45 5.84
N TYR A 347 -22.42 -6.24 6.90
CA TYR A 347 -22.73 -5.86 8.27
C TYR A 347 -21.46 -5.94 9.12
N LEU A 348 -21.04 -4.83 9.72
CA LEU A 348 -19.96 -4.82 10.71
C LEU A 348 -20.48 -4.34 12.04
N ASP A 349 -19.92 -4.90 13.11
CA ASP A 349 -20.32 -4.63 14.47
C ASP A 349 -19.11 -4.90 15.38
N TRP A 350 -18.56 -3.85 15.98
CA TRP A 350 -17.35 -3.94 16.78
C TRP A 350 -17.36 -2.94 17.93
N ARG A 351 -16.41 -3.09 18.84
CA ARG A 351 -16.26 -2.20 20.00
C ARG A 351 -14.84 -1.69 20.17
N PHE A 352 -14.71 -0.51 20.77
CA PHE A 352 -13.43 0.02 21.23
C PHE A 352 -13.59 0.71 22.58
N LYS A 353 -12.49 0.84 23.32
CA LYS A 353 -12.45 1.47 24.64
C LYS A 353 -11.59 2.71 24.62
N THR A 354 -12.14 3.83 25.09
CA THR A 354 -11.40 5.08 25.23
C THR A 354 -10.36 5.01 26.34
N LYS A 355 -9.33 5.84 26.23
CA LYS A 355 -8.30 6.00 27.26
C LYS A 355 -8.90 6.43 28.59
N THR A 356 -8.22 6.08 29.69
CA THR A 356 -8.53 6.58 31.02
C THR A 356 -8.11 8.05 31.16
N SER A 357 -8.60 8.73 32.19
CA SER A 357 -8.30 10.15 32.47
C SER A 357 -6.88 10.42 32.93
N ASP A 358 -6.11 9.37 33.20
CA ASP A 358 -4.88 9.39 33.99
C ASP A 358 -3.61 9.60 33.16
#